data_AF-A0A3N5PUV3-F1
#
_entry.id   AF-A0A3N5PUV3-F1
#
_cell.length_a   1.000
_cell.length_b   1.000
_cell.length_c   1.000
_cell.angle_alpha   90.00
_cell.angle_beta   90.00
_cell.angle_gamma   90.00
#
_symmetry.space_group_name_H-M   'P 1'
#
loop_
_entity.id
_entity.type
_entity.pdbx_description
1 polymer ?
#
loop_
_entity_poly.entity_id
_entity_poly.type
_entity_poly.pdbx_seq_one_letter_code
_entity_poly.pdbx_strand_id
1 'polypeptide(L)'
;MIETPGRMAWRRLRKNPGAMIGMFTLMVMIVMAIAAPLITPFEPTTQILEYAVKPAGFRGSVIYKKNPSAEDRPSVIAVRSFEVRGDSLHYIDPAGEPYRLHVSRLQGANQDEWSAEPLFLLGTDRFGRDMFTRLVYGMRVSLTVGVISESIALVIGIFLGALAGYFR
;
A
#
# COMPACT_ATOMS: atom_id res chain seq x y z
N MET A 1 -30.84 -2.48 38.21
CA MET A 1 -29.49 -2.29 37.61
C MET A 1 -29.72 -1.75 36.20
N ILE A 2 -29.47 -0.46 35.94
CA ILE A 2 -29.75 0.18 34.64
C ILE A 2 -28.58 -0.14 33.70
N GLU A 3 -28.79 -1.00 32.70
CA GLU A 3 -27.77 -1.23 31.66
C GLU A 3 -27.62 0.05 30.82
N THR A 4 -26.39 0.52 30.64
CA THR A 4 -26.10 1.65 29.75
C THR A 4 -26.57 1.36 28.32
N PRO A 5 -27.16 2.32 27.58
CA PRO A 5 -27.63 2.14 26.21
C PRO A 5 -26.62 1.43 25.28
N GLY A 6 -25.33 1.75 25.42
CA GLY A 6 -24.26 1.13 24.63
C GLY A 6 -24.11 -0.38 24.88
N ARG A 7 -24.23 -0.85 26.13
CA ARG A 7 -24.19 -2.29 26.46
C ARG A 7 -25.37 -3.05 25.86
N MET A 8 -26.55 -2.44 25.83
CA MET A 8 -27.73 -3.03 25.18
C MET A 8 -27.57 -3.14 23.67
N ALA A 9 -27.05 -2.08 23.01
CA ALA A 9 -26.76 -2.09 21.58
C ALA A 9 -25.70 -3.16 21.22
N TRP A 10 -24.61 -3.23 21.98
CA TRP A 10 -23.54 -4.21 21.79
C TRP A 10 -24.03 -5.66 21.90
N ARG A 11 -24.88 -5.95 22.88
CA ARG A 11 -25.46 -7.28 23.06
C ARG A 11 -26.37 -7.68 21.90
N ARG A 12 -27.07 -6.72 21.28
CA ARG A 12 -27.89 -6.97 20.08
C ARG A 12 -27.01 -7.22 18.85
N LEU A 13 -25.95 -6.43 18.67
CA LEU A 13 -25.02 -6.56 17.54
C LEU A 13 -24.32 -7.93 17.54
N ARG A 14 -23.81 -8.37 18.70
CA ARG A 14 -23.14 -9.68 18.84
C ARG A 14 -24.04 -10.89 18.59
N LYS A 15 -25.35 -10.73 18.72
CA LYS A 15 -26.32 -11.81 18.43
C LYS A 15 -26.59 -11.97 16.94
N ASN A 16 -26.22 -10.99 16.11
CA ASN A 16 -26.41 -11.06 14.66
C ASN A 16 -25.09 -11.47 13.97
N PRO A 17 -24.99 -12.68 13.41
CA PRO A 17 -23.75 -13.16 12.79
C PRO A 17 -23.35 -12.34 11.56
N GLY A 18 -24.31 -11.87 10.76
CA GLY A 18 -24.02 -11.04 9.57
C GLY A 18 -23.42 -9.68 9.95
N ALA A 19 -23.96 -9.05 10.99
CA ALA A 19 -23.43 -7.79 11.49
C ALA A 19 -22.02 -7.93 12.09
N MET A 20 -21.75 -9.06 12.75
CA MET A 20 -20.42 -9.36 13.30
C MET A 20 -19.37 -9.60 12.23
N ILE A 21 -19.71 -10.31 11.14
CA ILE A 21 -18.81 -10.50 10.00
C ILE A 21 -18.47 -9.16 9.37
N GLY A 22 -19.48 -8.32 9.09
CA GLY A 22 -19.25 -6.99 8.52
C GLY A 22 -18.37 -6.11 9.41
N MET A 23 -18.62 -6.10 10.71
CA MET A 23 -17.80 -5.35 11.68
C MET A 23 -16.35 -5.86 11.71
N PHE A 24 -16.15 -7.18 11.69
CA PHE A 24 -14.82 -7.77 11.64
C PHE A 24 -14.08 -7.39 10.34
N THR A 25 -14.73 -7.53 9.17
CA THR A 25 -14.16 -7.15 7.88
C THR A 25 -13.76 -5.67 7.88
N LEU A 26 -14.63 -4.77 8.37
CA LEU A 26 -14.35 -3.35 8.44
C LEU A 26 -13.15 -3.05 9.37
N MET A 27 -13.10 -3.71 10.54
CA MET A 27 -11.98 -3.55 11.47
C MET A 27 -10.66 -3.98 10.83
N VAL A 28 -10.63 -5.12 10.13
CA VAL A 28 -9.45 -5.59 9.41
C VAL A 28 -9.04 -4.60 8.32
N MET A 29 -10.00 -4.06 7.55
CA MET A 29 -9.73 -3.05 6.53
C MET A 29 -9.12 -1.78 7.12
N ILE A 30 -9.66 -1.28 8.23
CA ILE A 30 -9.15 -0.08 8.91
C ILE A 30 -7.72 -0.32 9.41
N VAL A 31 -7.47 -1.46 10.05
CA VAL A 31 -6.13 -1.82 10.55
C VAL A 31 -5.13 -1.92 9.40
N MET A 32 -5.47 -2.60 8.31
CA MET A 32 -4.60 -2.68 7.11
C MET A 32 -4.35 -1.31 6.49
N ALA A 33 -5.37 -0.46 6.40
CA ALA A 33 -5.23 0.88 5.83
C ALA A 33 -4.31 1.79 6.66
N ILE A 34 -4.39 1.72 7.99
CA ILE A 34 -3.51 2.50 8.88
C ILE A 34 -2.09 1.94 8.84
N ALA A 35 -1.94 0.62 8.88
CA ALA A 35 -0.65 -0.05 8.83
C ALA A 35 -0.05 -0.13 7.41
N ALA A 36 -0.70 0.45 6.40
CA ALA A 36 -0.26 0.40 5.00
C ALA A 36 1.23 0.72 4.82
N PRO A 37 1.78 1.83 5.39
CA PRO A 37 3.19 2.18 5.19
C PRO A 37 4.17 1.19 5.81
N LEU A 38 3.72 0.38 6.78
CA LEU A 38 4.55 -0.62 7.46
C LEU A 38 4.47 -1.99 6.78
N ILE A 39 3.34 -2.30 6.14
CA ILE A 39 3.09 -3.61 5.52
C ILE A 39 3.65 -3.67 4.11
N THR A 40 3.65 -2.55 3.38
CA THR A 40 4.04 -2.51 1.97
C THR A 40 5.46 -1.96 1.80
N PRO A 41 6.37 -2.70 1.14
CA PRO A 41 7.76 -2.25 0.95
C PRO A 41 7.91 -1.22 -0.18
N PHE A 42 6.89 -1.05 -1.03
CA PHE A 42 6.92 -0.16 -2.19
C PHE A 42 5.97 1.02 -2.05
N GLU A 43 6.28 2.10 -2.77
CA GLU A 43 5.27 3.11 -3.05
C GLU A 43 4.23 2.56 -4.05
N PRO A 44 2.95 2.94 -3.92
CA PRO A 44 1.89 2.45 -4.81
C PRO A 44 2.07 2.89 -6.28
N THR A 45 2.97 3.83 -6.53
CA THR A 45 3.27 4.41 -7.85
C THR A 45 4.55 3.87 -8.49
N THR A 46 5.35 3.06 -7.79
CA THR A 46 6.59 2.46 -8.32
C THR A 46 6.26 1.52 -9.48
N GLN A 47 6.82 1.81 -10.67
CA GLN A 47 6.63 1.03 -11.89
C GLN A 47 7.90 0.27 -12.23
N ILE A 48 7.76 -1.01 -12.56
CA ILE A 48 8.85 -1.91 -12.93
C ILE A 48 8.40 -2.66 -14.18
N LEU A 49 8.59 -2.06 -15.36
CA LEU A 49 7.95 -2.53 -16.59
C LEU A 49 8.33 -3.98 -16.96
N GLU A 50 9.53 -4.41 -16.58
CA GLU A 50 10.04 -5.76 -16.77
C GLU A 50 9.24 -6.81 -15.99
N TYR A 51 8.55 -6.37 -14.93
CA TYR A 51 7.61 -7.16 -14.15
C TYR A 51 6.17 -6.91 -14.56
N ALA A 52 5.88 -6.48 -15.78
CA ALA A 52 4.51 -6.38 -16.26
C ALA A 52 3.79 -7.76 -16.23
N VAL A 53 2.58 -7.77 -15.70
CA VAL A 53 1.64 -8.92 -15.75
C VAL A 53 2.23 -10.21 -15.15
N LYS A 54 2.85 -10.11 -13.96
CA LYS A 54 3.34 -11.28 -13.22
C LYS A 54 2.23 -11.86 -12.33
N PRO A 55 2.18 -13.18 -12.15
CA PRO A 55 1.15 -13.84 -11.35
C PRO A 55 1.30 -13.53 -9.85
N ALA A 56 0.25 -13.83 -9.09
CA ALA A 56 0.27 -13.75 -7.63
C ALA A 56 1.37 -14.64 -7.03
N GLY A 57 2.06 -14.14 -6.00
CA GLY A 57 3.17 -14.84 -5.35
C GLY A 57 4.50 -14.77 -6.11
N PHE A 58 4.60 -13.98 -7.18
CA PHE A 58 5.84 -13.76 -7.91
C PHE A 58 6.92 -13.16 -7.00
N ARG A 59 8.16 -13.65 -7.11
CA ARG A 59 9.35 -13.07 -6.48
C ARG A 59 10.30 -12.59 -7.57
N GLY A 60 10.82 -11.38 -7.43
CA GLY A 60 11.75 -10.80 -8.40
C GLY A 60 12.84 -10.01 -7.70
N SER A 61 14.08 -10.17 -8.13
CA SER A 61 15.22 -9.46 -7.59
C SER A 61 15.30 -8.04 -8.16
N VAL A 62 15.34 -7.04 -7.29
CA VAL A 62 15.37 -5.62 -7.67
C VAL A 62 16.60 -4.94 -7.09
N ILE A 63 17.02 -3.88 -7.77
CA ILE A 63 18.11 -3.01 -7.35
C ILE A 63 17.59 -1.58 -7.20
N TYR A 64 17.97 -0.92 -6.11
CA TYR A 64 17.67 0.46 -5.81
C TYR A 64 18.83 1.35 -6.25
N LYS A 65 18.52 2.26 -7.17
CA LYS A 65 19.44 3.27 -7.69
C LYS A 65 19.04 4.65 -7.16
N LYS A 66 20.02 5.47 -6.79
CA LYS A 66 19.81 6.87 -6.43
C LYS A 66 19.10 7.62 -7.55
N ASN A 67 18.05 8.36 -7.18
CA ASN A 67 17.27 9.16 -8.10
C ASN A 67 17.62 10.64 -7.91
N PRO A 68 18.30 11.29 -8.88
CA PRO A 68 18.69 12.70 -8.76
C PRO A 68 17.52 13.67 -8.61
N SER A 69 16.33 13.28 -9.09
CA SER A 69 15.13 14.12 -9.06
C SER A 69 14.34 13.99 -7.76
N ALA A 70 14.55 12.93 -6.98
CA ALA A 70 13.86 12.67 -5.72
C ALA A 70 14.71 11.73 -4.86
N GLU A 71 15.50 12.29 -3.95
CA GLU A 71 16.45 11.54 -3.12
C GLU A 71 15.76 10.47 -2.25
N ASP A 72 14.56 10.77 -1.74
CA ASP A 72 13.75 9.85 -0.94
C ASP A 72 13.08 8.73 -1.75
N ARG A 73 13.14 8.78 -3.09
CA ARG A 73 12.46 7.84 -3.99
C ARG A 73 13.44 7.19 -4.95
N PRO A 74 14.15 6.12 -4.51
CA PRO A 74 15.10 5.44 -5.36
C PRO A 74 14.41 4.87 -6.60
N SER A 75 15.10 4.92 -7.73
CA SER A 75 14.67 4.24 -8.95
C SER A 75 14.88 2.74 -8.79
N VAL A 76 13.82 1.97 -8.95
CA VAL A 76 13.85 0.51 -8.83
C VAL A 76 14.11 -0.10 -10.20
N ILE A 77 15.10 -0.99 -10.28
CA ILE A 77 15.49 -1.68 -11.52
C ILE A 77 15.33 -3.18 -11.29
N ALA A 78 14.58 -3.87 -12.14
CA ALA A 78 14.51 -5.32 -12.10
C ALA A 78 15.78 -5.96 -12.65
N VAL A 79 16.27 -7.00 -11.98
CA VAL A 79 17.44 -7.77 -12.44
C VAL A 79 17.18 -9.26 -12.35
N ARG A 80 17.83 -10.02 -13.22
CA ARG A 80 17.85 -11.48 -13.16
C ARG A 80 19.04 -12.00 -12.37
N SER A 81 20.19 -11.37 -12.56
CA SER A 81 21.41 -11.64 -11.82
C SER A 81 22.26 -10.38 -11.79
N PHE A 82 23.10 -10.26 -10.77
CA PHE A 82 24.07 -9.19 -10.67
C PHE A 82 25.38 -9.73 -10.11
N GLU A 83 26.48 -9.12 -10.55
CA GLU A 83 27.83 -9.44 -10.16
C GLU A 83 28.58 -8.13 -9.92
N VAL A 84 29.11 -7.94 -8.71
CA VAL A 84 29.91 -6.77 -8.38
C VAL A 84 31.35 -7.05 -8.81
N ARG A 85 31.88 -6.26 -9.74
CA ARG A 85 33.28 -6.34 -10.19
C ARG A 85 33.99 -5.02 -9.89
N GLY A 86 34.70 -4.98 -8.76
CA GLY A 86 35.39 -3.77 -8.30
C GLY A 86 34.40 -2.63 -8.03
N ASP A 87 34.50 -1.55 -8.81
CA ASP A 87 33.68 -0.33 -8.66
C ASP A 87 32.41 -0.33 -9.55
N SER A 88 32.17 -1.40 -10.32
CA SER A 88 31.02 -1.51 -11.21
C SER A 88 30.18 -2.75 -10.91
N LEU A 89 28.87 -2.54 -10.84
CA LEU A 89 27.85 -3.57 -10.81
C LEU A 89 27.51 -3.97 -12.24
N HIS A 90 27.78 -5.22 -12.58
CA HIS A 90 27.34 -5.84 -13.83
C HIS A 90 26.04 -6.56 -13.53
N TYR A 91 24.95 -6.19 -14.20
CA TYR A 91 23.67 -6.88 -14.03
C TYR A 91 23.09 -7.28 -15.36
N ILE A 92 22.33 -8.36 -15.33
CA ILE A 92 21.56 -8.85 -16.49
C ILE A 92 20.11 -8.48 -16.22
N ASP A 93 19.51 -7.73 -17.15
CA ASP A 93 18.10 -7.39 -17.05
C ASP A 93 17.21 -8.65 -17.25
N PRO A 94 15.89 -8.56 -16.99
CA PRO A 94 14.99 -9.67 -17.26
C PRO A 94 14.88 -10.05 -18.74
N ALA A 95 15.29 -9.19 -19.68
CA ALA A 95 15.35 -9.48 -21.11
C ALA A 95 16.61 -10.26 -21.52
N GLY A 96 17.63 -10.34 -20.65
CA GLY A 96 18.89 -11.02 -20.89
C GLY A 96 20.04 -10.09 -21.32
N GLU A 97 19.81 -8.79 -21.38
CA GLU A 97 20.79 -7.79 -21.81
C GLU A 97 21.73 -7.41 -20.65
N PRO A 98 23.06 -7.39 -20.89
CA PRO A 98 24.03 -7.04 -19.86
C PRO A 98 24.22 -5.52 -19.75
N TYR A 99 24.08 -4.99 -18.54
CA TYR A 99 24.29 -3.58 -18.21
C TYR A 99 25.37 -3.39 -17.15
N ARG A 100 25.92 -2.17 -17.11
CA ARG A 100 26.95 -1.77 -16.14
C ARG A 100 26.52 -0.50 -15.43
N LEU A 101 26.65 -0.50 -14.11
CA LEU A 101 26.33 0.65 -13.27
C LEU A 101 27.41 0.83 -12.22
N HIS A 102 27.94 2.05 -12.05
CA HIS A 102 28.86 2.34 -10.95
C HIS A 102 28.17 2.18 -9.61
N VAL A 103 28.85 1.53 -8.65
CA VAL A 103 28.30 1.29 -7.30
C VAL A 103 27.96 2.58 -6.56
N SER A 104 28.63 3.69 -6.88
CA SER A 104 28.34 5.03 -6.33
C SER A 104 26.92 5.54 -6.63
N ARG A 105 26.27 5.02 -7.69
CA ARG A 105 24.88 5.35 -8.07
C ARG A 105 23.84 4.49 -7.36
N LEU A 106 24.25 3.47 -6.61
CA LEU A 106 23.34 2.62 -5.85
C LEU A 106 22.88 3.30 -4.56
N GLN A 107 21.73 2.88 -4.06
CA GLN A 107 21.18 3.38 -2.80
C GLN A 107 21.90 2.71 -1.62
N GLY A 108 22.59 3.50 -0.80
CA GLY A 108 23.27 2.97 0.39
C GLY A 108 24.69 2.47 0.13
N ALA A 109 25.31 1.90 1.18
CA ALA A 109 26.69 1.44 1.18
C ALA A 109 26.83 -0.09 1.11
N ASN A 110 25.83 -0.81 1.63
CA ASN A 110 25.85 -2.27 1.76
C ASN A 110 24.93 -2.96 0.74
N GLN A 111 25.22 -4.23 0.43
CA GLN A 111 24.43 -5.02 -0.53
C GLN A 111 22.94 -5.11 -0.18
N ASP A 112 22.62 -5.25 1.09
CA ASP A 112 21.24 -5.36 1.57
C ASP A 112 20.45 -4.04 1.49
N GLU A 113 21.13 -2.91 1.29
CA GLU A 113 20.50 -1.59 1.16
C GLU A 113 20.08 -1.30 -0.29
N TRP A 114 20.87 -1.78 -1.26
CA TRP A 114 20.58 -1.58 -2.68
C TRP A 114 19.96 -2.78 -3.38
N SER A 115 19.94 -3.98 -2.81
CA SER A 115 19.30 -5.15 -3.42
C SER A 115 18.23 -5.76 -2.52
N ALA A 116 17.10 -6.14 -3.12
CA ALA A 116 16.04 -6.85 -2.43
C ALA A 116 15.37 -7.86 -3.36
N GLU A 117 14.72 -8.87 -2.77
CA GLU A 117 13.89 -9.84 -3.49
C GLU A 117 12.44 -9.77 -3.01
N PRO A 118 11.70 -8.72 -3.39
CA PRO A 118 10.30 -8.56 -3.02
C PRO A 118 9.40 -9.71 -3.44
N LEU A 119 8.44 -10.02 -2.56
CA LEU A 119 7.30 -10.88 -2.83
C LEU A 119 6.10 -10.04 -3.28
N PHE A 120 5.65 -10.24 -4.50
CA PHE A 120 4.45 -9.63 -5.06
C PHE A 120 3.23 -10.49 -4.74
N LEU A 121 2.62 -10.27 -3.57
CA LEU A 121 1.58 -11.14 -3.02
C LEU A 121 0.40 -11.35 -3.98
N LEU A 122 -0.10 -10.26 -4.57
CA LEU A 122 -1.21 -10.28 -5.54
C LEU A 122 -0.74 -10.13 -6.99
N GLY A 123 0.56 -10.23 -7.23
CA GLY A 123 1.16 -10.06 -8.53
C GLY A 123 1.25 -8.59 -8.95
N THR A 124 1.45 -8.38 -10.25
CA THR A 124 1.70 -7.05 -10.81
C THR A 124 0.76 -6.72 -11.96
N ASP A 125 0.55 -5.43 -12.19
CA ASP A 125 -0.27 -4.95 -13.31
C ASP A 125 0.54 -4.79 -14.61
N ARG A 126 -0.10 -4.20 -15.65
CA ARG A 126 0.52 -3.94 -16.96
C ARG A 126 1.75 -3.01 -16.93
N PHE A 127 1.95 -2.29 -15.83
CA PHE A 127 3.09 -1.39 -15.62
C PHE A 127 4.06 -1.96 -14.56
N GLY A 128 3.85 -3.21 -14.14
CA GLY A 128 4.66 -3.89 -13.14
C GLY A 128 4.55 -3.32 -11.74
N ARG A 129 3.46 -2.60 -11.43
CA ARG A 129 3.19 -2.10 -10.07
C ARG A 129 2.65 -3.23 -9.21
N ASP A 130 3.07 -3.28 -7.95
CA ASP A 130 2.55 -4.26 -6.98
C ASP A 130 1.06 -4.03 -6.71
N MET A 131 0.22 -5.01 -7.09
CA MET A 131 -1.23 -4.93 -6.91
C MET A 131 -1.64 -4.93 -5.44
N PHE A 132 -0.90 -5.64 -4.58
CA PHE A 132 -1.22 -5.69 -3.15
C PHE A 132 -1.01 -4.33 -2.50
N THR A 133 0.16 -3.73 -2.71
CA THR A 133 0.44 -2.36 -2.26
C THR A 133 -0.62 -1.38 -2.75
N ARG A 134 -1.00 -1.44 -4.03
CA ARG A 134 -2.02 -0.53 -4.59
C ARG A 134 -3.40 -0.71 -3.95
N LEU A 135 -3.80 -1.94 -3.64
CA LEU A 135 -5.08 -2.21 -2.99
C LEU A 135 -5.10 -1.69 -1.55
N VAL A 136 -4.03 -1.92 -0.78
CA VAL A 136 -3.94 -1.46 0.62
C VAL A 136 -3.92 0.07 0.70
N TYR A 137 -3.13 0.75 -0.15
CA TYR A 137 -3.15 2.21 -0.22
C TYR A 137 -4.48 2.76 -0.75
N GLY A 138 -5.10 2.10 -1.73
CA GLY A 138 -6.43 2.46 -2.22
C GLY A 138 -7.49 2.38 -1.12
N MET A 139 -7.43 1.34 -0.28
CA MET A 139 -8.31 1.19 0.89
C MET A 139 -8.16 2.35 1.87
N ARG A 140 -6.92 2.80 2.14
CA ARG A 140 -6.65 3.96 2.99
C ARG A 140 -7.26 5.25 2.43
N VAL A 141 -7.11 5.49 1.13
CA VAL A 141 -7.71 6.66 0.47
C VAL A 141 -9.23 6.61 0.56
N SER A 142 -9.85 5.49 0.20
CA SER A 142 -11.31 5.33 0.23
C SER A 142 -11.92 5.51 1.62
N LEU A 143 -11.30 4.92 2.66
CA LEU A 143 -11.75 5.09 4.04
C LEU A 143 -11.66 6.55 4.50
N THR A 144 -10.57 7.25 4.13
CA THR A 144 -10.39 8.66 4.48
C THR A 144 -11.46 9.54 3.81
N VAL A 145 -11.69 9.34 2.51
CA VAL A 145 -12.71 10.09 1.76
C VAL A 145 -14.11 9.84 2.33
N GLY A 146 -14.45 8.58 2.62
CA GLY A 146 -15.76 8.24 3.20
C GLY A 146 -15.98 8.90 4.57
N VAL A 147 -14.98 8.88 5.46
CA VAL A 147 -15.10 9.52 6.78
C VAL A 147 -15.28 11.04 6.64
N ILE A 148 -14.51 11.67 5.75
CA ILE A 148 -14.59 13.14 5.54
C ILE A 148 -15.95 13.52 4.95
N SER A 149 -16.39 12.82 3.91
CA SER A 149 -17.69 13.03 3.25
C SER A 149 -18.84 12.93 4.25
N GLU A 150 -18.85 11.88 5.08
CA GLU A 150 -19.96 11.59 5.97
C GLU A 150 -19.99 12.58 7.14
N SER A 151 -18.81 13.04 7.57
CA SER A 151 -18.70 14.11 8.58
C SER A 151 -19.31 15.41 8.06
N ILE A 152 -19.05 15.78 6.80
CA ILE A 152 -19.62 16.99 6.19
C ILE A 152 -21.14 16.85 6.07
N ALA A 153 -21.62 15.70 5.56
CA ALA A 153 -23.05 15.43 5.43
C ALA A 153 -23.78 15.49 6.77
N LEU A 154 -23.17 14.93 7.83
CA LEU A 154 -23.71 14.95 9.18
C LEU A 154 -23.79 16.37 9.75
N VAL A 155 -22.75 17.20 9.55
CA VAL A 155 -22.73 18.60 9.98
C VAL A 155 -23.86 19.39 9.31
N ILE A 156 -23.99 19.26 7.98
CA ILE A 156 -25.05 19.95 7.21
C ILE A 156 -26.43 19.45 7.63
N GLY A 157 -26.60 18.13 7.74
CA GLY A 157 -27.87 17.51 8.13
C GLY A 157 -28.33 17.92 9.52
N ILE A 158 -27.42 17.96 10.50
CA ILE A 158 -27.71 18.44 11.85
C ILE A 158 -28.10 19.92 11.83
N PHE A 159 -27.34 20.75 11.10
CA PHE A 159 -27.61 22.19 11.01
C PHE A 159 -28.99 22.49 10.40
N LEU A 160 -29.29 21.90 9.23
CA LEU A 160 -30.58 22.06 8.57
C LEU A 160 -31.73 21.47 9.39
N GLY A 161 -31.52 20.31 10.03
CA GLY A 161 -32.50 19.70 10.91
C GLY A 161 -32.83 20.57 12.13
N ALA A 162 -31.82 21.21 12.72
CA ALA A 162 -32.01 22.14 13.84
C ALA A 162 -32.79 23.39 13.41
N LEU A 163 -32.46 23.99 12.26
CA LEU A 163 -33.20 25.13 11.73
C LEU A 163 -34.67 24.79 11.47
N ALA A 164 -34.94 23.65 10.82
CA ALA A 164 -36.30 23.20 10.55
C ALA A 164 -37.10 22.95 11.85
N GLY A 165 -36.45 22.47 12.91
CA GLY A 165 -37.06 22.29 14.21
C GLY A 165 -37.34 23.58 14.97
N TYR A 166 -36.56 24.64 14.72
CA TYR A 166 -36.75 25.96 15.35
C TYR A 166 -37.95 26.72 14.79
N PHE A 167 -38.20 26.60 13.48
CA PHE A 167 -39.31 27.30 12.80
C PHE A 167 -40.64 26.54 12.79
N ARG A 168 -40.78 25.53 13.66
CA ARG A 168 -41.99 24.73 13.84
C ARG A 168 -42.58 24.98 15.22
#